data_AF-A0A1E3GWJ2-F1
#
_entry.id   AF-A0A1E3GWJ2-F1
#
_cell.length_a   1.000
_cell.length_b   1.000
_cell.length_c   1.000
_cell.angle_alpha   90.00
_cell.angle_beta   90.00
_cell.angle_gamma   90.00
#
_symmetry.space_group_name_H-M   'P 1'
#
loop_
_entity.id
_entity.type
_entity.pdbx_description
1 polymer ?
#
loop_
_entity_poly.entity_id
_entity_poly.type
_entity_poly.pdbx_seq_one_letter_code
_entity_poly.pdbx_strand_id
1 'polypeptide(L)'
;MFDIGFWELLLIAVVALVVVGPERLPKLVRVCGLWLGRANASLQAVKNDIAKELRAEEIKQAFQKPDDLPDLNEIIDLDEPIKSKPNSDKPLGESSDKKQADDGK
;
A
#
# COMPACT_ATOMS: atom_id res chain seq x y z
N MET A 1 5.81 -4.94 0.03
CA MET A 1 6.07 -6.22 -0.67
C MET A 1 5.94 -6.08 -2.20
N PHE A 2 6.59 -5.05 -2.77
CA PHE A 2 6.84 -4.87 -4.20
C PHE A 2 8.20 -4.20 -4.33
N ASP A 3 9.24 -4.89 -3.87
CA ASP A 3 10.63 -4.47 -4.05
C ASP A 3 11.09 -4.82 -5.47
N ILE A 4 10.34 -4.35 -6.48
CA ILE A 4 10.77 -4.45 -7.88
C ILE A 4 11.75 -3.30 -8.14
N GLY A 5 13.02 -3.65 -8.14
CA GLY A 5 14.11 -2.80 -8.56
C GLY A 5 14.26 -2.75 -10.08
N PHE A 6 15.15 -1.85 -10.52
CA PHE A 6 15.49 -1.71 -11.93
C PHE A 6 16.01 -3.04 -12.53
N TRP A 7 16.72 -3.83 -11.74
CA TRP A 7 17.26 -5.12 -12.17
C TRP A 7 16.18 -6.18 -12.40
N GLU A 8 15.17 -6.31 -11.53
CA GLU A 8 14.07 -7.23 -11.79
C GLU A 8 13.26 -6.83 -13.03
N LEU A 9 13.00 -5.53 -13.21
CA LEU A 9 12.27 -5.04 -14.38
C LEU A 9 13.03 -5.34 -15.69
N LEU A 10 14.35 -5.17 -15.69
CA LEU A 10 15.20 -5.54 -16.83
C LEU A 10 15.14 -7.05 -17.11
N LEU A 11 15.23 -7.89 -16.08
CA LEU A 11 15.17 -9.34 -16.23
C LEU A 11 13.82 -9.78 -16.81
N ILE A 12 12.71 -9.22 -16.30
CA ILE A 12 11.36 -9.48 -16.82
C ILE A 12 11.26 -9.00 -18.28
N ALA A 13 11.80 -7.83 -18.62
CA ALA A 13 11.81 -7.33 -19.99
C ALA A 13 12.56 -8.27 -20.94
N VAL A 14 13.72 -8.80 -20.53
CA VAL A 14 14.48 -9.78 -21.32
C VAL A 14 13.68 -11.07 -21.52
N VAL A 15 13.11 -11.62 -20.45
CA VAL A 15 12.27 -12.83 -20.54
C VAL A 15 11.07 -12.60 -21.46
N ALA A 16 10.39 -11.47 -21.33
CA ALA A 16 9.27 -11.09 -22.19
C ALA A 16 9.69 -10.96 -23.65
N LEU A 17 10.87 -10.38 -23.93
CA LEU A 17 11.41 -10.29 -25.29
C LEU A 17 11.72 -11.67 -25.88
N VAL A 18 12.19 -12.63 -25.10
CA VAL A 18 12.47 -13.99 -25.57
C VAL A 18 11.18 -14.77 -25.84
N VAL A 19 10.22 -14.73 -24.91
CA VAL A 19 8.97 -15.49 -24.99
C VAL A 19 8.03 -14.94 -26.05
N VAL A 20 7.81 -13.62 -26.04
CA VAL A 20 6.88 -12.95 -26.95
C VAL A 20 7.57 -12.60 -28.26
N GLY A 21 8.86 -12.29 -28.22
CA GLY A 21 9.63 -11.78 -29.35
C GLY A 21 9.72 -10.24 -29.34
N PRO A 22 10.89 -9.66 -29.69
CA PRO A 22 11.12 -8.22 -29.69
C PRO A 22 10.21 -7.46 -30.67
N GLU A 23 9.76 -8.09 -31.74
CA GLU A 23 8.89 -7.48 -32.73
C GLU A 23 7.40 -7.48 -32.34
N ARG A 24 7.01 -8.37 -31.42
CA ARG A 24 5.61 -8.61 -31.06
C ARG A 24 5.21 -7.89 -29.77
N LEU A 25 6.13 -7.80 -28.79
CA LEU A 25 5.92 -7.04 -27.55
C LEU A 25 5.44 -5.59 -27.80
N PRO A 26 6.09 -4.76 -28.65
CA PRO A 26 5.63 -3.40 -28.92
C PRO A 26 4.28 -3.35 -29.66
N LYS A 27 3.93 -4.39 -30.42
CA LYS A 27 2.61 -4.50 -31.06
C LYS A 27 1.53 -4.77 -30.00
N LEU A 28 1.78 -5.66 -29.05
CA LEU A 28 0.85 -5.94 -27.93
C LEU A 28 0.64 -4.71 -27.06
N VAL A 29 1.72 -4.00 -26.68
CA VAL A 29 1.61 -2.76 -25.91
C VAL A 29 0.79 -1.70 -26.64
N ARG A 30 0.96 -1.56 -27.97
CA ARG A 30 0.12 -0.65 -28.75
C ARG A 30 -1.35 -1.05 -28.72
N VAL A 31 -1.67 -2.33 -28.89
CA VAL A 31 -3.06 -2.81 -28.87
C VAL A 31 -3.66 -2.60 -27.47
N CYS A 32 -3.03 -3.11 -26.42
CA CYS A 32 -3.49 -2.94 -25.05
C CYS A 32 -3.59 -1.46 -24.66
N GLY A 33 -2.61 -0.64 -25.06
CA GLY A 33 -2.58 0.79 -24.82
C GLY A 33 -3.71 1.54 -25.53
N LEU A 34 -4.06 1.17 -26.75
CA LEU A 34 -5.19 1.76 -27.47
C LEU A 34 -6.52 1.44 -26.77
N TRP A 35 -6.68 0.19 -26.30
CA TRP A 35 -7.87 -0.25 -25.58
C TRP A 35 -8.00 0.45 -24.22
N LEU A 36 -6.92 0.50 -23.45
CA LEU A 36 -6.90 1.18 -22.16
C LEU A 36 -7.09 2.70 -22.31
N GLY A 37 -6.47 3.30 -23.34
CA GLY A 37 -6.65 4.70 -23.68
C GLY A 37 -8.09 5.03 -24.09
N ARG A 38 -8.72 4.17 -24.89
CA ARG A 38 -10.13 4.30 -25.27
C ARG A 38 -11.05 4.19 -24.05
N ALA A 39 -10.80 3.25 -23.16
CA ALA A 39 -11.55 3.09 -21.92
C ALA A 39 -11.41 4.31 -21.01
N ASN A 40 -10.18 4.79 -20.80
CA ASN A 40 -9.90 5.98 -20.00
C ASN A 40 -10.57 7.23 -20.60
N ALA A 41 -10.56 7.39 -21.93
CA ALA A 41 -11.25 8.48 -22.62
C ALA A 41 -12.77 8.44 -22.41
N SER A 42 -13.38 7.24 -22.45
CA SER A 42 -14.81 7.09 -22.15
C SER A 42 -15.14 7.44 -20.70
N LEU A 43 -14.31 7.04 -19.74
CA LEU A 43 -14.48 7.40 -18.32
C LEU A 43 -14.33 8.91 -18.10
N GLN A 44 -13.38 9.56 -18.80
CA GLN A 44 -13.20 11.00 -18.73
C GLN A 44 -14.37 11.77 -19.34
N ALA A 45 -14.92 11.30 -20.46
CA ALA A 45 -16.12 11.91 -21.05
C ALA A 45 -17.30 11.88 -20.08
N VAL A 46 -17.58 10.71 -19.49
CA VAL A 46 -18.66 10.55 -18.49
C VAL A 46 -18.39 11.39 -17.23
N LYS A 47 -17.15 11.41 -16.71
CA LYS A 47 -16.76 12.29 -15.60
C LYS A 47 -16.98 13.77 -15.94
N ASN A 48 -16.66 14.20 -17.16
CA ASN A 48 -16.84 15.59 -17.59
C ASN A 48 -18.31 15.97 -17.75
N ASP A 49 -19.14 15.07 -18.25
CA ASP A 49 -20.59 15.31 -18.38
C ASP A 49 -21.25 15.36 -17.00
N ILE A 50 -20.89 14.42 -16.10
CA ILE A 50 -21.35 14.44 -14.71
C ILE A 50 -20.83 15.67 -13.97
N ALA A 51 -19.57 16.08 -14.17
CA ALA A 51 -19.03 17.29 -13.54
C ALA A 51 -19.66 18.58 -14.04
N LYS A 52 -20.26 18.57 -15.24
CA LYS A 52 -21.02 19.71 -15.78
C LYS A 52 -22.44 19.78 -15.24
N GLU A 53 -23.06 18.66 -14.89
CA GLU A 53 -24.45 18.59 -14.40
C GLU A 53 -24.59 18.43 -12.88
N LEU A 54 -23.66 17.75 -12.21
CA LEU A 54 -23.67 17.45 -10.78
C LEU A 54 -22.40 18.02 -10.13
N ARG A 55 -22.59 18.82 -9.09
CA ARG A 55 -21.50 19.43 -8.30
C ARG A 55 -20.50 18.34 -7.89
N ALA A 56 -19.21 18.60 -8.09
CA ALA A 56 -18.08 17.71 -7.80
C ALA A 56 -17.99 17.16 -6.34
N GLU A 57 -18.93 17.54 -5.47
CA GLU A 57 -19.02 17.15 -4.07
C GLU A 57 -19.46 15.69 -3.88
N GLU A 58 -20.34 15.14 -4.72
CA GLU A 58 -20.84 13.76 -4.55
C GLU A 58 -19.82 12.71 -5.00
N ILE A 59 -19.06 12.98 -6.08
CA ILE A 59 -17.98 12.10 -6.54
C ILE A 59 -16.83 12.08 -5.52
N LYS A 60 -16.51 13.23 -4.92
CA LYS A 60 -15.48 13.30 -3.89
C LYS A 60 -15.84 12.40 -2.70
N GLN A 61 -17.11 12.30 -2.33
CA GLN A 61 -17.57 11.46 -1.22
C GLN A 61 -17.56 9.95 -1.58
N ALA A 62 -17.88 9.58 -2.83
CA ALA A 62 -17.85 8.18 -3.28
C ALA A 62 -16.43 7.61 -3.41
N PHE A 63 -15.44 8.42 -3.80
CA PHE A 63 -14.03 8.01 -3.85
C PHE A 63 -13.32 8.10 -2.50
N GLN A 64 -13.89 8.79 -1.50
CA GLN A 64 -13.36 8.91 -0.13
C GLN A 64 -13.87 7.82 0.84
N LYS A 65 -14.69 6.88 0.38
CA LYS A 65 -15.08 5.70 1.18
C LYS A 65 -14.26 4.42 0.90
N PRO A 66 -12.90 4.42 0.88
CA PRO A 66 -12.11 3.19 1.02
C PRO A 66 -11.95 2.63 2.46
N ASP A 67 -12.39 3.33 3.50
CA ASP A 67 -11.97 3.01 4.89
C ASP A 67 -12.93 2.07 5.65
N ASP A 68 -13.09 0.81 5.22
CA ASP A 68 -13.74 -0.21 6.08
C ASP A 68 -13.29 -1.65 5.73
N LEU A 69 -12.00 -1.84 5.42
CA LEU A 69 -11.39 -3.17 5.40
C LEU A 69 -10.40 -3.24 6.56
N PRO A 70 -10.71 -3.98 7.65
CA PRO A 70 -9.73 -4.23 8.69
C PRO A 70 -8.55 -5.00 8.09
N ASP A 71 -7.35 -4.48 8.34
CA ASP A 71 -6.08 -5.10 8.00
C ASP A 71 -6.09 -6.59 8.38
N LEU A 72 -5.99 -7.46 7.39
CA LEU A 72 -5.84 -8.92 7.58
C LEU A 72 -4.44 -9.30 8.12
N ASN A 73 -3.74 -8.37 8.75
CA ASN A 73 -2.40 -8.55 9.31
C ASN A 73 -2.39 -9.12 10.74
N GLU A 74 -3.56 -9.43 11.33
CA GLU A 74 -3.66 -9.97 12.70
C GLU A 74 -3.76 -11.51 12.77
N ILE A 75 -3.63 -12.23 11.66
CA ILE A 75 -3.77 -13.71 11.62
C ILE A 75 -2.60 -14.40 10.90
N ILE A 76 -1.36 -14.07 11.24
CA ILE A 76 -0.27 -15.07 11.19
C ILE A 76 0.54 -14.89 12.48
N ASP A 77 0.01 -15.48 13.54
CA ASP A 77 0.68 -15.71 14.81
C ASP A 77 1.10 -17.19 14.84
N LEU A 78 2.04 -17.57 13.98
CA LEU A 78 2.58 -18.95 13.88
C LEU A 78 4.02 -18.95 13.33
N ASP A 79 4.98 -18.49 14.13
CA ASP A 79 6.33 -19.11 14.15
C ASP A 79 7.13 -18.58 15.35
N GLU A 80 6.93 -19.20 16.52
CA GLU A 80 8.02 -19.32 17.49
C GLU A 80 8.68 -20.69 17.17
N PRO A 81 9.99 -20.71 16.85
CA PRO A 81 10.89 -21.00 17.94
C PRO A 81 12.25 -20.27 17.86
N ILE A 82 12.77 -20.03 19.06
CA ILE A 82 14.19 -19.82 19.41
C ILE A 82 14.69 -18.37 19.36
N LYS A 83 14.55 -17.68 20.50
CA LYS A 83 15.72 -17.05 21.13
C LYS A 83 15.60 -16.93 22.65
N SER A 84 16.24 -17.90 23.32
CA SER A 84 17.01 -17.78 24.57
C SER A 84 16.57 -16.71 25.60
N LYS A 85 16.00 -17.18 26.72
CA LYS A 85 16.15 -16.56 28.05
C LYS A 85 17.64 -16.28 28.32
N PRO A 86 18.01 -15.12 28.87
CA PRO A 86 18.19 -15.07 30.32
C PRO A 86 17.78 -13.73 30.98
N ASN A 87 17.37 -13.85 32.25
CA ASN A 87 17.38 -12.85 33.31
C ASN A 87 16.90 -11.43 33.02
N SER A 88 15.81 -11.05 33.68
CA SER A 88 15.90 -10.10 34.80
C SER A 88 14.62 -10.21 35.64
N ASP A 89 14.83 -10.45 36.92
CA ASP A 89 13.81 -10.73 37.92
C ASP A 89 12.83 -9.56 38.13
N LYS A 90 11.54 -9.90 38.21
CA LYS A 90 10.52 -9.11 38.93
C LYS A 90 10.91 -9.03 40.42
N PRO A 91 10.44 -8.05 41.22
CA PRO A 91 9.05 -7.59 41.20
C PRO A 91 8.80 -6.09 41.36
N LEU A 92 7.64 -5.65 40.83
CA LEU A 92 6.93 -4.47 41.31
C LEU A 92 6.62 -4.66 42.80
N GLY A 93 7.07 -3.70 43.61
CA GLY A 93 6.71 -3.53 45.01
C GLY A 93 6.33 -2.08 45.25
N GLU A 94 5.02 -1.84 45.30
CA GLU A 94 4.36 -0.62 45.71
C GLU A 94 4.63 -0.35 47.20
N SER A 95 5.20 0.81 47.56
CA SER A 95 5.29 1.31 48.94
C SER A 95 5.69 2.79 48.98
N SER A 96 4.70 3.65 49.20
CA SER A 96 4.66 4.71 50.21
C SER A 96 5.76 5.79 50.34
N ASP A 97 5.25 7.03 50.32
CA ASP A 97 5.53 8.15 51.24
C ASP A 97 6.65 9.18 50.93
N LYS A 98 6.16 10.41 50.71
CA LYS A 98 6.66 11.75 51.06
C LYS A 98 8.16 11.99 51.29
N LYS A 99 8.64 13.01 50.55
CA LYS A 99 9.48 14.18 50.93
C LYS A 99 10.37 14.52 49.72
N GLN A 100 10.75 15.74 49.37
CA GLN A 100 10.64 17.08 49.95
C GLN A 100 11.35 18.02 48.95
N ALA A 101 10.84 19.25 48.81
CA ALA A 101 11.55 20.47 48.39
C ALA A 101 12.24 20.47 47.01
N ASP A 102 11.77 21.36 46.13
CA ASP A 102 12.65 22.38 45.56
C ASP A 102 11.83 23.60 45.16
N ASP A 103 11.99 24.66 45.94
CA ASP A 103 11.56 26.03 45.65
C ASP A 103 12.88 26.81 45.69
N GLY A 104 13.37 27.25 44.52
CA GLY A 104 14.83 27.44 44.39
C GLY A 104 15.33 28.15 43.14
N LYS A 105 14.76 29.34 42.86
CA LYS A 105 15.26 30.41 41.96
C LYS A 105 15.03 30.30 40.46
#